data_AF-X0WNJ5-F1
#
_entry.id   AF-X0WNJ5-F1
#
_cell.length_a   1.000
_cell.length_b   1.000
_cell.length_c   1.000
_cell.angle_alpha   90.00
_cell.angle_beta   90.00
_cell.angle_gamma   90.00
#
_symmetry.space_group_name_H-M   'P 1'
#
loop_
_entity.id
_entity.type
_entity.pdbx_description
1 polymer ?
#
loop_
_entity_poly.entity_id
_entity_poly.type
_entity_poly.pdbx_seq_one_letter_code
_entity_poly.pdbx_strand_id
1 'polypeptide(L)' 'MSSQYLTRIQPMRDGFSIESTPEEDAIVSAHFHYLKDLTEQGVVLMAGRTLNTDDTSHGLVVFVADSEEHARSVVEN' A
#
# COMPACT_ATOMS: atom_id res chain seq x y z
N MET A 1 -20.09 -0.81 13.20
CA MET A 1 -19.09 -1.87 13.45
C MET A 1 -17.98 -1.64 12.46
N SER A 2 -16.73 -1.59 12.91
CA SER A 2 -15.59 -1.40 12.03
C SER A 2 -15.27 -2.71 11.32
N SER A 3 -15.08 -2.65 10.01
CA SER A 3 -14.78 -3.81 9.15
C SER A 3 -13.29 -3.84 8.82
N GLN A 4 -12.77 -5.03 8.57
CA GLN A 4 -11.41 -5.20 8.06
C GLN A 4 -11.44 -5.25 6.54
N TYR A 5 -10.51 -4.53 5.92
CA TYR A 5 -10.35 -4.44 4.48
C TYR A 5 -8.96 -4.94 4.09
N LEU A 6 -8.89 -5.56 2.91
CA LEU A 6 -7.64 -5.98 2.27
C LEU A 6 -7.55 -5.29 0.91
N THR A 7 -6.44 -4.60 0.70
CA THR A 7 -6.13 -3.96 -0.58
C THR A 7 -4.85 -4.55 -1.16
N ARG A 8 -4.86 -4.70 -2.49
CA ARG A 8 -3.68 -4.97 -3.32
C ARG A 8 -3.25 -3.71 -4.06
N ILE A 9 -1.98 -3.36 -3.92
CA ILE A 9 -1.33 -2.24 -4.62
C ILE A 9 -0.43 -2.82 -5.71
N GLN A 10 -0.72 -2.52 -6.97
CA GLN A 10 0.03 -3.03 -8.12
C GLN A 10 0.69 -1.85 -8.85
N PRO A 11 2.04 -1.82 -8.96
CA PRO A 11 2.71 -0.90 -9.86
C PRO A 11 2.22 -1.11 -11.29
N MET A 12 1.91 -0.02 -12.00
CA MET A 12 1.31 -0.10 -13.35
C MET A 12 2.35 -0.19 -14.48
N ARG A 13 3.62 0.15 -14.19
CA ARG A 13 4.69 0.12 -15.19
C ARG A 13 5.38 -1.24 -15.19
N ASP A 14 5.52 -1.84 -16.38
CA ASP A 14 6.32 -3.05 -16.56
C ASP A 14 7.80 -2.78 -16.22
N GLY A 15 8.46 -3.75 -15.58
CA GLY A 15 9.85 -3.64 -15.14
C GLY A 15 10.05 -2.72 -13.93
N PHE A 16 8.98 -2.24 -13.29
CA PHE A 16 9.06 -1.43 -12.07
C PHE A 16 9.87 -2.12 -10.96
N SER A 17 9.68 -3.43 -10.79
CA SER A 17 10.37 -4.22 -9.78
C SER A 17 11.86 -4.43 -10.07
N ILE A 18 12.28 -4.20 -11.30
CA ILE A 18 13.65 -4.48 -11.80
C ILE A 18 14.45 -3.19 -11.90
N GLU A 19 13.84 -2.14 -12.46
CA GLU A 19 14.46 -0.83 -12.71
C GLU A 19 13.49 0.28 -12.32
N SER A 20 13.33 0.56 -11.03
CA SER A 20 12.60 1.75 -10.59
C SER A 20 13.41 3.01 -10.87
N THR A 21 12.69 4.08 -11.22
CA THR A 21 13.27 5.42 -11.37
C THR A 21 13.36 6.13 -10.02
N PRO A 22 14.23 7.14 -9.86
CA PRO A 22 14.30 7.90 -8.61
C PRO A 22 12.97 8.57 -8.20
N GLU A 23 12.15 8.95 -9.18
CA GLU A 23 10.81 9.52 -8.94
C GLU A 23 9.86 8.46 -8.37
N GLU A 24 9.89 7.25 -8.94
CA GLU A 24 9.09 6.12 -8.47
C GLU A 24 9.52 5.66 -7.07
N ASP A 25 10.82 5.61 -6.80
CA ASP A 25 11.34 5.30 -5.47
C ASP A 25 10.88 6.34 -4.43
N ALA A 26 10.86 7.62 -4.82
CA ALA A 26 10.35 8.69 -3.95
C ALA A 26 8.86 8.52 -3.66
N ILE A 27 8.05 8.17 -4.66
CA ILE A 27 6.61 7.91 -4.51
C ILE A 27 6.38 6.69 -3.60
N VAL A 28 7.08 5.57 -3.84
CA VAL A 28 6.98 4.37 -2.99
C VAL A 28 7.40 4.68 -1.56
N SER A 29 8.46 5.45 -1.37
CA SER A 29 8.92 5.83 -0.04
C SER A 29 7.89 6.70 0.68
N ALA A 30 7.30 7.70 0.00
CA ALA A 30 6.24 8.53 0.57
C ALA A 30 5.02 7.68 0.97
N HIS A 31 4.57 6.79 0.07
CA HIS A 31 3.44 5.90 0.33
C HIS A 31 3.73 4.93 1.49
N PHE A 32 4.95 4.39 1.57
CA PHE A 32 5.38 3.54 2.69
C PHE A 32 5.34 4.28 4.02
N HIS A 33 5.83 5.52 4.09
CA HIS A 33 5.79 6.32 5.31
C HIS A 33 4.35 6.64 5.74
N TYR A 34 3.48 6.98 4.79
CA TYR A 34 2.05 7.19 5.06
C TYR A 34 1.40 5.93 5.70
N LEU A 35 1.61 4.74 5.12
CA LEU A 35 1.08 3.50 5.69
C LEU A 35 1.69 3.16 7.05
N LYS A 36 2.97 3.49 7.25
CA LYS A 36 3.64 3.32 8.54
C LYS A 36 3.00 4.22 9.61
N ASP A 37 2.76 5.49 9.31
CA ASP A 37 2.11 6.42 10.24
C ASP A 37 0.68 5.96 10.59
N LEU A 38 -0.05 5.41 9.62
CA LEU A 38 -1.37 4.82 9.86
C LEU A 38 -1.31 3.53 10.69
N THR A 39 -0.19 2.80 10.62
CA THR A 39 0.04 1.62 11.47
C THR A 39 0.24 2.05 12.93
N GLU A 40 0.98 3.14 13.15
CA GLU A 40 1.18 3.72 14.49
C GLU A 40 -0.14 4.25 15.09
N GLN A 41 -1.07 4.70 14.23
CA GLN A 41 -2.42 5.14 14.62
C GLN A 41 -3.42 3.99 14.82
N GLY A 42 -3.05 2.74 14.52
CA GLY A 42 -3.92 1.58 14.61
C GLY A 42 -4.99 1.48 13.52
N VAL A 43 -4.93 2.34 12.49
CA VAL A 43 -5.81 2.29 11.32
C VAL A 43 -5.37 1.16 10.40
N VAL A 44 -4.07 1.09 10.10
CA VAL A 44 -3.46 -0.02 9.36
C VAL A 44 -3.01 -1.09 10.34
N LEU A 45 -3.38 -2.34 10.09
CA LEU A 45 -2.98 -3.49 10.89
C LEU A 45 -1.70 -4.14 10.36
N MET A 46 -1.53 -4.12 9.04
CA MET A 46 -0.35 -4.65 8.35
C MET A 46 -0.21 -4.00 6.98
N ALA A 47 1.01 -3.63 6.61
CA ALA A 47 1.36 -3.21 5.26
C ALA A 47 2.71 -3.80 4.86
N GLY A 48 2.83 -4.28 3.62
CA GLY A 48 4.07 -4.82 3.10
C GLY A 48 4.00 -5.21 1.64
N ARG A 49 5.16 -5.36 1.01
CA ARG A 49 5.28 -5.91 -0.35
C ARG A 49 5.46 -7.43 -0.32
N THR A 50 5.08 -8.08 -1.41
CA THR A 50 5.50 -9.46 -1.65
C THR A 50 7.01 -9.54 -1.89
N LEU A 51 7.55 -10.76 -1.71
CA LEU A 51 8.98 -11.03 -1.89
C LEU A 51 9.36 -11.31 -3.35
N ASN A 52 8.40 -11.25 -4.27
CA ASN A 52 8.64 -11.46 -5.68
C ASN A 52 9.49 -10.30 -6.22
N THR A 53 10.40 -10.64 -7.13
CA THR A 53 11.35 -9.70 -7.76
C THR A 53 11.02 -9.44 -9.23
N ASP A 54 9.84 -9.88 -9.69
CA ASP A 54 9.31 -9.68 -11.03
C ASP A 54 8.08 -8.76 -10.99
N ASP A 55 7.39 -8.61 -12.13
CA ASP A 55 6.20 -7.76 -12.26
C ASP A 55 4.98 -8.30 -11.48
N THR A 56 5.08 -9.49 -10.88
CA THR A 56 4.06 -10.00 -9.96
C THR A 56 4.24 -9.48 -8.54
N SER A 57 5.31 -8.71 -8.27
CA SER A 57 5.47 -7.95 -7.02
C SER A 57 4.30 -7.00 -6.80
N HIS A 58 3.73 -7.01 -5.59
CA HIS A 58 2.63 -6.13 -5.22
C HIS A 58 2.64 -5.83 -3.72
N GLY A 59 2.04 -4.71 -3.34
CA GLY A 59 1.76 -4.35 -1.96
C GLY A 59 0.47 -5.00 -1.47
N LEU A 60 0.45 -5.39 -0.20
CA LEU A 60 -0.75 -5.76 0.54
C LEU A 60 -0.89 -4.84 1.75
N VAL A 61 -2.11 -4.38 1.98
CA VAL A 61 -2.47 -3.54 3.13
C VAL A 61 -3.74 -4.09 3.76
N VAL A 62 -3.67 -4.41 5.05
CA VAL A 62 -4.80 -4.79 5.90
C VAL A 62 -5.07 -3.66 6.87
N PHE A 63 -6.31 -3.16 6.90
CA PHE A 63 -6.68 -2.01 7.72
C PHE A 63 -8.13 -2.08 8.17
N VAL A 64 -8.48 -1.28 9.17
CA VAL A 64 -9.85 -1.14 9.67
C VAL A 64 -10.47 0.15 9.15
N ALA A 65 -11.74 0.08 8.75
CA ALA A 65 -12.52 1.26 8.39
C ALA A 65 -14.00 1.09 8.78
N ASP A 66 -14.67 2.22 8.96
CA ASP A 66 -16.07 2.26 9.38
C ASP A 66 -17.07 2.21 8.22
N SER A 67 -16.59 2.43 6.98
CA SER A 67 -17.35 2.27 5.74
C SER A 67 -16.43 1.98 4.56
N GLU A 68 -17.01 1.57 3.43
CA GLU A 68 -16.25 1.41 2.19
C GLU A 68 -15.68 2.72 1.67
N GLU A 69 -16.37 3.85 1.86
CA GLU A 69 -15.88 5.17 1.48
C GLU A 69 -14.64 5.56 2.29
N HIS A 70 -14.65 5.33 3.61
CA HIS A 70 -13.46 5.53 4.44
C HIS A 70 -12.35 4.57 4.03
N ALA A 71 -12.68 3.31 3.72
CA ALA A 71 -11.67 2.36 3.26
C ALA A 71 -11.00 2.80 1.94
N ARG A 72 -11.78 3.37 1.03
CA ARG A 72 -11.29 3.89 -0.24
C ARG A 72 -10.38 5.10 -0.04
N SER A 73 -10.74 6.03 0.85
CA SER A 73 -9.90 7.21 1.13
C SER A 73 -8.55 6.86 1.76
N VAL A 74 -8.45 5.75 2.50
CA VAL A 74 -7.18 5.28 3.07
C VAL A 74 -6.21 4.84 1.96
N VAL A 75 -6.72 4.28 0.87
CA VAL A 75 -5.94 3.65 -0.20
C VAL A 75 -5.61 4.61 -1.35
N GLU A 76 -6.46 5.60 -1.63
CA GLU A 76 -6.35 6.53 -2.78
C GLU A 76 -5.44 7.76 -2.53
N ASN A 77 -4.54 7.70 -1.54
CA ASN A 77 -3.57 8.77 -1.22
C ASN A 77 -2.28 8.64 -2.04
#